data_AF-A0A842QA09-F1
#
_entry.id   AF-A0A842QA09-F1
#
_cell.length_a   1.000
_cell.length_b   1.000
_cell.length_c   1.000
_cell.angle_alpha   90.00
_cell.angle_beta   90.00
_cell.angle_gamma   90.00
#
_symmetry.space_group_name_H-M   'P 1'
#
loop_
_entity.id
_entity.type
_entity.pdbx_description
1 polymer ?
#
loop_
_entity_poly.entity_id
_entity_poly.type
_entity_poly.pdbx_seq_one_letter_code
_entity_poly.pdbx_strand_id
1 'polypeptide(L)'
;MREMKKLGIIVCERYGDCAGGKCFRSLHAREGAFSIYDEELRIVGYATCGGCPGGNIEYAGEEMKANGAEVIHLATGFLVGYPPCTMIDYFENFIEEKFGLDIVLGTHPIPSSYMKTHRALGTWEAPEWEERLKHVMTDEKTRRKYG
;
A
#
# COMPACT_ATOMS: atom_id res chain seq x y z
N MET A 1 11.13 -25.64 6.17
CA MET A 1 11.12 -24.41 5.36
C MET A 1 10.51 -23.32 6.23
N ARG A 2 11.05 -22.09 6.20
CA ARG A 2 10.34 -20.96 6.82
C ARG A 2 9.07 -20.71 6.00
N GLU A 3 7.99 -20.38 6.70
CA GLU A 3 6.76 -19.94 6.06
C GLU A 3 7.06 -18.69 5.22
N MET A 4 6.57 -18.65 3.98
CA MET A 4 6.85 -17.57 3.02
C MET A 4 5.52 -17.02 2.53
N LYS A 5 5.29 -15.74 2.78
CA LYS A 5 4.12 -14.99 2.33
C LYS A 5 4.40 -14.31 0.99
N LYS A 6 3.54 -14.52 0.00
CA LYS A 6 3.65 -13.90 -1.33
C LYS A 6 2.78 -12.66 -1.44
N LEU A 7 3.38 -11.53 -1.78
CA LEU A 7 2.72 -10.22 -1.79
C LEU A 7 2.73 -9.59 -3.18
N GLY A 8 1.62 -8.99 -3.57
CA GLY A 8 1.53 -8.01 -4.65
C GLY A 8 1.59 -6.58 -4.10
N ILE A 9 2.08 -5.63 -4.90
CA ILE A 9 1.99 -4.20 -4.58
C ILE A 9 1.36 -3.47 -5.75
N ILE A 10 0.27 -2.76 -5.50
CA ILE A 10 -0.32 -1.82 -6.44
C ILE A 10 -0.03 -0.40 -5.96
N VAL A 11 0.44 0.47 -6.85
CA VAL A 11 0.71 1.89 -6.59
C VAL A 11 -0.26 2.77 -7.35
N CYS A 12 -0.66 3.90 -6.78
CA CYS A 12 -1.49 4.86 -7.48
C CYS A 12 -0.74 5.40 -8.72
N GLU A 13 -1.40 5.47 -9.87
CA GLU A 13 -0.83 5.99 -11.13
C GLU A 13 -0.32 7.43 -11.03
N ARG A 14 -0.80 8.21 -10.06
CA ARG A 14 -0.21 9.52 -9.73
C ARG A 14 1.30 9.43 -9.50
N TYR A 15 1.76 8.29 -9.00
CA TYR A 15 3.16 7.96 -8.76
C TYR A 15 3.65 6.86 -9.72
N GLY A 16 3.15 6.82 -10.96
CA GLY A 16 3.46 5.77 -11.93
C GLY A 16 4.93 5.72 -12.36
N ASP A 17 5.66 6.81 -12.20
CA ASP A 17 7.11 6.91 -12.38
C ASP A 17 7.91 6.45 -11.13
N CYS A 18 7.23 6.08 -10.04
CA CYS A 18 7.88 5.63 -8.81
C CYS A 18 8.50 4.24 -8.99
N ALA A 19 9.82 4.17 -8.84
CA ALA A 19 10.60 2.92 -8.87
C ALA A 19 10.39 1.99 -7.64
N GLY A 20 9.48 2.31 -6.72
CA GLY A 20 9.17 1.46 -5.56
C GLY A 20 10.23 1.41 -4.47
N GLY A 21 11.31 2.20 -4.57
CA GLY A 21 12.47 2.09 -3.67
C GLY A 21 12.15 2.21 -2.17
N LYS A 22 11.21 3.09 -1.78
CA LYS A 22 10.75 3.20 -0.38
C LYS A 22 9.95 1.97 0.06
N CYS A 23 9.10 1.43 -0.82
CA CYS A 23 8.32 0.21 -0.57
C CYS A 23 9.26 -0.98 -0.33
N PHE A 24 10.23 -1.21 -1.22
CA PHE A 24 11.16 -2.33 -1.09
C PHE A 24 12.08 -2.20 0.12
N ARG A 25 12.58 -1.00 0.40
CA ARG A 25 13.33 -0.74 1.64
C ARG A 25 12.52 -1.08 2.89
N SER A 26 11.26 -0.66 2.93
CA SER A 26 10.35 -0.96 4.06
C SER A 26 10.07 -2.44 4.21
N LEU A 27 9.94 -3.15 3.09
CA LEU A 27 9.77 -4.61 3.08
C LEU A 27 10.98 -5.33 3.68
N HIS A 28 12.20 -4.93 3.29
CA HIS A 28 13.43 -5.49 3.85
C HIS A 28 13.62 -5.14 5.33
N ALA A 29 13.24 -3.92 5.73
CA ALA A 29 13.37 -3.46 7.11
C ALA A 29 12.24 -3.96 8.03
N ARG A 30 11.20 -4.61 7.50
CA ARG A 30 9.97 -4.97 8.23
C ARG A 30 9.34 -3.76 8.93
N GLU A 31 9.27 -2.64 8.21
CA GLU A 31 8.70 -1.38 8.70
C GLU A 31 7.39 -1.05 7.98
N GLY A 32 6.58 -0.18 8.60
CA GLY A 32 5.29 0.21 8.05
C GLY A 32 4.34 -0.99 7.96
N ALA A 33 3.63 -1.11 6.84
CA ALA A 33 2.66 -2.17 6.65
C ALA A 33 3.26 -3.57 6.57
N PHE A 34 4.57 -3.68 6.36
CA PHE A 34 5.25 -4.97 6.38
C PHE A 34 5.63 -5.46 7.79
N SER A 35 5.38 -4.66 8.83
CA SER A 35 5.65 -5.05 10.22
C SER A 35 4.66 -6.07 10.79
N ILE A 36 3.55 -6.32 10.09
CA ILE A 36 2.51 -7.27 10.51
C ILE A 36 2.85 -8.73 10.21
N TYR A 37 3.91 -8.97 9.41
CA TYR A 37 4.29 -10.30 8.96
C TYR A 37 5.50 -10.81 9.72
N ASP A 38 5.36 -12.02 10.27
CA ASP A 38 6.46 -12.77 10.91
C ASP A 38 7.20 -13.66 9.90
N GLU A 39 6.57 -13.92 8.75
CA GLU A 39 7.03 -14.81 7.69
C GLU A 39 8.12 -14.17 6.81
N GLU A 40 8.78 -15.00 6.01
CA GLU A 40 9.60 -14.49 4.90
C GLU A 40 8.69 -13.87 3.83
N LEU A 41 9.05 -12.71 3.28
CA LEU A 41 8.20 -11.99 2.33
C LEU A 41 8.78 -12.07 0.92
N ARG A 42 7.95 -12.38 -0.05
CA ARG A 42 8.31 -12.41 -1.47
C ARG A 42 7.34 -11.54 -2.26
N ILE A 43 7.88 -10.56 -2.99
CA ILE A 43 7.08 -9.83 -3.97
C ILE A 43 6.89 -10.69 -5.22
N VAL A 44 5.64 -10.81 -5.66
CA VAL A 44 5.24 -11.54 -6.88
C VAL A 44 4.58 -10.65 -7.93
N GLY A 45 4.43 -9.35 -7.64
CA GLY A 45 4.02 -8.35 -8.61
C GLY A 45 4.15 -6.94 -8.05
N TYR A 46 4.45 -5.99 -8.94
CA TYR A 46 4.46 -4.57 -8.66
C TYR A 46 3.89 -3.85 -9.89
N ALA A 47 2.77 -3.14 -9.72
CA ALA A 47 2.08 -2.48 -10.81
C ALA A 47 1.44 -1.17 -10.36
N THR A 48 1.02 -0.35 -11.31
CA THR A 48 0.17 0.81 -11.01
C THR A 48 -1.31 0.43 -11.08
N CYS A 49 -2.20 1.25 -10.53
CA CYS A 49 -3.64 1.07 -10.71
C CYS A 49 -4.15 1.47 -12.10
N GLY A 50 -3.32 2.04 -12.97
CA GLY A 50 -3.70 2.41 -14.34
C GLY A 50 -4.54 3.70 -14.46
N GLY A 51 -4.48 4.56 -13.46
CA GLY A 51 -5.16 5.87 -13.45
C GLY A 51 -6.63 5.78 -13.09
N CYS A 52 -7.26 6.88 -12.69
CA CYS A 52 -8.68 6.88 -12.32
C CYS A 52 -9.54 6.57 -13.55
N PRO A 53 -10.43 5.55 -13.52
CA PRO A 53 -11.03 4.93 -12.33
C PRO A 53 -10.39 3.62 -11.81
N GLY A 54 -9.22 3.22 -12.30
CA GLY A 54 -8.48 2.02 -11.88
C GLY A 54 -8.22 1.05 -13.02
N GLY A 55 -7.84 1.55 -14.20
CA GLY A 55 -7.81 0.77 -15.45
C GLY A 55 -6.93 -0.49 -15.44
N ASN A 56 -5.97 -0.58 -14.53
CA ASN A 56 -5.07 -1.74 -14.42
C ASN A 56 -5.34 -2.60 -13.17
N ILE A 57 -6.32 -2.26 -12.32
CA ILE A 57 -6.64 -3.04 -11.10
C ILE A 57 -7.08 -4.46 -11.44
N GLU A 58 -7.84 -4.63 -12.53
CA GLU A 58 -8.29 -5.95 -13.00
C GLU A 58 -7.14 -6.82 -13.46
N TYR A 59 -6.35 -6.33 -14.43
CA TYR A 59 -5.23 -7.10 -14.99
C TYR A 59 -4.12 -7.35 -13.95
N ALA A 60 -3.76 -6.33 -13.16
CA ALA A 60 -2.76 -6.47 -12.12
C ALA A 60 -3.20 -7.48 -11.04
N GLY A 61 -4.47 -7.43 -10.61
CA GLY A 61 -5.01 -8.38 -9.64
C GLY A 61 -5.00 -9.82 -10.16
N GLU A 62 -5.43 -10.02 -11.41
CA GLU A 62 -5.42 -11.33 -12.06
C GLU A 62 -3.99 -11.90 -12.22
N GLU A 63 -3.06 -11.10 -12.71
CA GLU A 63 -1.67 -11.51 -12.89
C GLU A 63 -0.99 -11.82 -11.54
N MET A 64 -1.19 -10.97 -10.53
CA MET A 64 -0.66 -11.21 -9.19
C MET A 64 -1.21 -12.49 -8.57
N LYS A 65 -2.53 -12.77 -8.73
CA LYS A 65 -3.13 -14.04 -8.31
C LYS A 65 -2.50 -15.22 -9.03
N ALA A 66 -2.30 -15.13 -10.35
CA ALA A 66 -1.66 -16.18 -11.14
C ALA A 66 -0.20 -16.44 -10.70
N ASN A 67 0.51 -15.40 -10.26
CA ASN A 67 1.85 -15.52 -9.67
C ASN A 67 1.84 -16.08 -8.23
N GLY A 68 0.65 -16.31 -7.68
CA GLY A 68 0.42 -16.88 -6.35
C GLY A 68 0.47 -15.84 -5.23
N ALA A 69 0.12 -14.59 -5.49
CA ALA A 69 -0.07 -13.61 -4.42
C ALA A 69 -1.13 -14.14 -3.45
N GLU A 70 -0.90 -13.89 -2.17
CA GLU A 70 -1.86 -14.14 -1.09
C GLU A 70 -2.46 -12.83 -0.59
N VAL A 71 -1.66 -11.75 -0.62
CA VAL A 71 -2.06 -10.41 -0.19
C VAL A 71 -1.65 -9.39 -1.25
N ILE A 72 -2.50 -8.40 -1.50
CA ILE A 72 -2.12 -7.20 -2.26
C ILE A 72 -2.03 -6.00 -1.32
N HIS A 73 -0.90 -5.32 -1.37
CA HIS A 73 -0.74 -4.01 -0.73
C HIS A 73 -1.16 -2.90 -1.68
N LEU A 74 -2.17 -2.11 -1.30
CA LEU A 74 -2.42 -0.81 -1.91
C LEU A 74 -1.44 0.20 -1.30
N ALA A 75 -0.43 0.60 -2.05
CA ALA A 75 0.73 1.31 -1.51
C ALA A 75 0.40 2.62 -0.80
N THR A 76 1.32 3.10 0.05
CA THR A 76 1.13 4.32 0.86
C THR A 76 0.70 5.54 0.03
N GLY A 77 1.07 5.61 -1.25
CA GLY A 77 0.61 6.65 -2.19
C GLY A 77 -0.91 6.79 -2.31
N PHE A 78 -1.69 5.72 -2.10
CA PHE A 78 -3.16 5.79 -2.06
C PHE A 78 -3.65 6.64 -0.86
N LEU A 79 -2.95 6.57 0.27
CA LEU A 79 -3.32 7.20 1.53
C LEU A 79 -2.86 8.66 1.64
N VAL A 80 -1.82 9.03 0.88
CA VAL A 80 -1.11 10.32 1.00
C VAL A 80 -1.14 11.17 -0.28
N GLY A 81 -2.01 10.82 -1.23
CA GLY A 81 -2.29 11.67 -2.38
C GLY A 81 -2.96 12.98 -1.95
N TYR A 82 -2.99 13.99 -2.83
CA TYR A 82 -3.70 15.25 -2.59
C TYR A 82 -4.84 15.41 -3.62
N PRO A 83 -6.09 15.03 -3.31
CA PRO A 83 -6.54 14.31 -2.11
C PRO A 83 -6.11 12.81 -2.14
N PRO A 84 -6.24 12.08 -1.02
CA PRO A 84 -6.08 10.64 -1.01
C PRO A 84 -7.03 9.96 -1.99
N CYS A 85 -6.71 8.74 -2.39
CA CYS A 85 -7.50 8.03 -3.39
C CYS A 85 -8.91 7.74 -2.87
N THR A 86 -9.92 8.17 -3.62
CA THR A 86 -11.34 7.97 -3.28
C THR A 86 -11.86 6.58 -3.67
N MET A 87 -11.06 5.79 -4.38
CA MET A 87 -11.43 4.46 -4.88
C MET A 87 -10.91 3.33 -3.99
N ILE A 88 -10.29 3.63 -2.83
CA ILE A 88 -9.67 2.63 -1.94
C ILE A 88 -10.68 1.51 -1.60
N ASP A 89 -11.83 1.86 -1.03
CA ASP A 89 -12.83 0.87 -0.62
C ASP A 89 -13.33 0.04 -1.82
N TYR A 90 -13.47 0.67 -2.98
CA TYR A 90 -13.92 -0.04 -4.17
C TYR A 90 -12.86 -1.02 -4.68
N PHE A 91 -11.58 -0.62 -4.67
CA PHE A 91 -10.48 -1.51 -5.06
C PHE A 91 -10.31 -2.66 -4.08
N GLU A 92 -10.46 -2.42 -2.78
CA GLU A 92 -10.46 -3.46 -1.75
C GLU A 92 -11.54 -4.50 -2.04
N ASN A 93 -12.80 -4.07 -2.04
CA ASN A 93 -13.95 -4.94 -2.28
C ASN A 93 -13.86 -5.68 -3.64
N PHE A 94 -13.42 -4.99 -4.70
CA PHE A 94 -13.30 -5.59 -6.02
C PHE A 94 -12.24 -6.69 -6.06
N ILE A 95 -11.06 -6.46 -5.49
CA ILE A 95 -9.97 -7.45 -5.50
C ILE A 95 -10.34 -8.64 -4.62
N GLU A 96 -10.90 -8.40 -3.43
CA GLU A 96 -11.37 -9.45 -2.53
C GLU A 96 -12.45 -10.31 -3.21
N GLU A 97 -13.50 -9.70 -3.76
CA GLU A 97 -14.62 -10.43 -4.37
C GLU A 97 -14.19 -11.18 -5.63
N LYS A 98 -13.45 -10.53 -6.53
CA LYS A 98 -13.09 -11.14 -7.82
C LYS A 98 -11.95 -12.15 -7.72
N PHE A 99 -10.97 -11.88 -6.86
CA PHE A 99 -9.73 -12.64 -6.82
C PHE A 99 -9.55 -13.43 -5.53
N GLY A 100 -10.32 -13.17 -4.46
CA GLY A 100 -10.17 -13.85 -3.18
C GLY A 100 -8.81 -13.62 -2.54
N LEU A 101 -8.23 -12.44 -2.76
CA LEU A 101 -6.94 -12.01 -2.21
C LEU A 101 -7.17 -11.07 -1.04
N ASP A 102 -6.40 -11.22 0.03
CA ASP A 102 -6.43 -10.28 1.15
C ASP A 102 -5.86 -8.93 0.73
N ILE A 103 -6.36 -7.84 1.31
CA ILE A 103 -5.81 -6.49 1.08
C ILE A 103 -5.22 -5.91 2.36
N VAL A 104 -4.07 -5.24 2.20
CA VAL A 104 -3.48 -4.40 3.24
C VAL A 104 -3.23 -3.01 2.70
N LEU A 105 -3.71 -2.00 3.44
CA LEU A 105 -3.47 -0.61 3.11
C LEU A 105 -2.07 -0.16 3.55
N GLY A 106 -1.34 0.42 2.60
CA GLY A 106 -0.02 0.99 2.80
C GLY A 106 1.13 0.03 2.50
N THR A 107 2.33 0.60 2.39
CA THR A 107 3.60 -0.13 2.27
C THR A 107 4.59 0.45 3.26
N HIS A 108 5.25 1.54 2.90
CA HIS A 108 6.21 2.22 3.77
C HIS A 108 5.53 3.21 4.72
N PRO A 109 6.15 3.55 5.86
CA PRO A 109 5.69 4.62 6.75
C PRO A 109 5.45 5.94 6.03
N ILE A 110 4.45 6.70 6.48
CA ILE A 110 4.16 8.04 5.92
C ILE A 110 5.37 8.96 6.13
N PRO A 111 5.96 9.53 5.07
CA PRO A 111 7.07 10.47 5.22
C PRO A 111 6.67 11.71 6.03
N SER A 112 7.62 12.28 6.78
CA SER A 112 7.37 13.43 7.66
C SER A 112 6.82 14.66 6.91
N SER A 113 7.25 14.86 5.66
CA SER A 113 6.77 15.95 4.79
C SER A 113 5.28 15.81 4.47
N TYR A 114 4.83 14.60 4.10
CA TYR A 114 3.42 14.31 3.84
C TYR A 114 2.57 14.43 5.10
N MET A 115 3.05 13.88 6.22
CA MET A 115 2.33 13.95 7.49
C MET A 115 2.07 15.41 7.93
N LYS A 116 3.06 16.30 7.79
CA LYS A 116 2.90 17.72 8.08
C LYS A 116 1.80 18.36 7.22
N THR A 117 1.83 18.13 5.91
CA THR A 117 0.86 18.72 4.97
C THR A 117 -0.55 18.19 5.22
N HIS A 118 -0.73 16.88 5.35
CA HIS A 118 -2.05 16.28 5.58
C HIS A 118 -2.69 16.69 6.91
N ARG A 119 -1.89 16.83 7.96
CA ARG A 119 -2.37 17.38 9.24
C ARG A 119 -2.85 18.82 9.11
N ALA A 120 -2.11 19.66 8.38
CA ALA A 120 -2.53 21.04 8.14
C ALA A 120 -3.80 21.14 7.28
N LEU A 121 -4.02 20.17 6.39
CA LEU A 121 -5.21 20.10 5.54
C LEU A 121 -6.43 19.43 6.20
N GLY A 122 -6.30 18.88 7.42
CA GLY A 122 -7.37 18.10 8.04
C GLY A 122 -7.74 16.83 7.25
N THR A 123 -6.80 16.27 6.46
CA THR A 123 -7.13 15.19 5.50
C THR A 123 -7.64 13.91 6.18
N TRP A 124 -7.19 13.64 7.40
CA TRP A 124 -7.43 12.37 8.11
C TRP A 124 -8.29 12.56 9.37
N GLU A 125 -9.20 13.53 9.37
CA GLU A 125 -10.06 13.83 10.53
C GLU A 125 -11.22 12.85 10.69
N ALA A 126 -11.66 12.22 9.59
CA ALA A 126 -12.77 11.28 9.63
C ALA A 126 -12.33 9.91 10.25
N PRO A 127 -13.20 9.22 11.03
CA PRO A 127 -12.81 8.05 11.82
C PRO A 127 -12.23 6.89 11.02
N GLU A 128 -12.66 6.70 9.78
CA GLU A 128 -12.17 5.64 8.88
C GLU A 128 -10.66 5.73 8.63
N TRP A 129 -10.06 6.92 8.79
CA TRP A 129 -8.63 7.11 8.60
C TRP A 129 -7.78 6.49 9.70
N GLU A 130 -8.31 6.29 10.90
CA GLU A 130 -7.57 5.58 11.95
C GLU A 130 -7.21 4.16 11.48
N GLU A 131 -8.21 3.45 10.97
CA GLU A 131 -8.05 2.08 10.47
C GLU A 131 -7.20 2.04 9.20
N ARG A 132 -7.42 2.95 8.25
CA ARG A 132 -6.65 2.99 6.99
C ARG A 132 -5.17 3.30 7.18
N LEU A 133 -4.81 4.02 8.25
CA LEU A 133 -3.44 4.46 8.50
C LEU A 133 -2.72 3.63 9.56
N LYS A 134 -3.41 2.70 10.26
CA LYS A 134 -2.89 1.96 11.42
C LYS A 134 -1.52 1.33 11.19
N HIS A 135 -1.24 0.91 9.96
CA HIS A 135 -0.01 0.22 9.59
C HIS A 135 1.11 1.14 9.06
N VAL A 136 0.79 2.37 8.66
CA VAL A 136 1.76 3.32 8.08
C VAL A 136 2.01 4.53 8.98
N MET A 137 1.20 4.73 10.01
CA MET A 137 1.36 5.75 11.04
C MET A 137 2.34 5.28 12.13
N THR A 138 3.64 5.21 11.79
CA THR A 138 4.68 4.74 12.72
C THR A 138 5.27 5.86 13.60
N ASP A 139 6.24 5.55 14.46
CA ASP A 139 6.95 6.55 15.26
C ASP A 139 7.78 7.52 14.38
N GLU A 140 8.17 8.65 14.97
CA GLU A 140 8.92 9.69 14.26
C GLU A 140 10.30 9.23 13.76
N LYS A 141 11.03 8.43 14.56
CA LYS A 141 12.36 7.94 14.19
C LYS A 141 12.27 7.07 12.94
N THR A 142 11.24 6.23 12.86
CA THR A 142 10.98 5.38 11.69
C THR A 142 10.55 6.21 10.48
N ARG A 143 9.58 7.13 10.60
CA ARG A 143 9.13 7.98 9.48
C ARG A 143 10.25 8.83 8.85
N ARG A 144 11.19 9.33 9.65
CA ARG A 144 12.34 10.12 9.15
C ARG A 144 13.23 9.36 8.16
N LYS A 145 13.26 8.02 8.20
CA LYS A 145 13.98 7.18 7.22
C LYS A 145 13.35 7.20 5.83
N TYR A 146 12.12 7.72 5.70
CA TYR A 146 11.35 7.76 4.46
C TYR A 146 11.05 9.18 3.98
N GLY A 147 11.56 10.19 4.69
CA GLY A 147 11.52 11.61 4.34
C GLY A 147 12.29 11.94 3.07
#